data_AF-A0A7S0WVU0-F1
#
_entry.id   AF-A0A7S0WVU0-F1
#
_cell.length_a   1.000
_cell.length_b   1.000
_cell.length_c   1.000
_cell.angle_alpha   90.00
_cell.angle_beta   90.00
_cell.angle_gamma   90.00
#
_symmetry.space_group_name_H-M   'P 1'
#
loop_
_entity.id
_entity.type
_entity.pdbx_description
1 polymer ?
#
loop_
_entity_poly.entity_id
_entity_poly.type
_entity_poly.pdbx_seq_one_letter_code
_entity_poly.pdbx_strand_id
1 'polypeptide(L)'
;MGHIGPPQEGAGQDSANEELRSTQDDSTADCIIQFVNSTKSKIGYYWVNFDGKEQEYGQLEPGHRVAQHTFTTHPWRVRLLPSKAVVGEHVGPSVVFEALGEQTCKLSPLQVMTQPKAEWGEWRQRADAAGIAILAYDCVGDDAVRIACHVVGRMLEHSPPAVVARLVAHKARVGIIGCRQVTTDVPDHWYMKLSAGGRDIDATTRGLGGTQSCALTTCGEENLTMVDDRSYPSENILVHEFGHTVMNCGLSDSERREIEALYARARESGVYERGIYAMENADEYWAEGTQAWFDATIRTDVNSGVNSRDTLKRLDPGLAALMCRAYGDGPWRYPHDAPRPFSHKRKRAHGEVGSDGGESKASAPSVAVAAPGEVEMDRSRLAATAGAARPGAGLAGLCTPGAACGPASMVWLGPLASCVPTAAAYMPVSPSARISQSVDVGFEEGGSGAGCGASAMVGLASLLQLSGVYALLTRGMAGEQRAAIAVTKQS
;
A
#
# COMPACT_ATOMS: atom_id res chain seq x y z
N MET A 1 16.69 71.78 -37.56
CA MET A 1 17.51 70.59 -37.22
C MET A 1 17.32 70.40 -35.71
N GLY A 2 16.79 69.30 -35.18
CA GLY A 2 16.65 67.92 -35.69
C GLY A 2 17.55 67.02 -34.82
N HIS A 3 17.14 65.85 -34.31
CA HIS A 3 15.91 65.07 -34.51
C HIS A 3 15.48 64.40 -33.19
N ILE A 4 14.22 63.95 -33.09
CA ILE A 4 13.75 63.10 -31.97
C ILE A 4 14.12 61.63 -32.24
N GLY A 5 14.52 60.90 -31.20
CA GLY A 5 14.67 59.43 -31.17
C GLY A 5 13.87 58.82 -29.99
N PRO A 6 13.42 57.55 -30.08
CA PRO A 6 12.45 56.98 -29.15
C PRO A 6 13.05 56.46 -27.84
N PRO A 7 12.22 56.23 -26.78
CA PRO A 7 12.63 55.52 -25.58
C PRO A 7 12.90 54.03 -25.88
N GLN A 8 13.76 53.38 -25.08
CA GLN A 8 13.92 51.93 -25.14
C GLN A 8 12.84 51.24 -24.30
N GLU A 9 12.00 50.46 -24.96
CA GLU A 9 11.11 49.47 -24.35
C GLU A 9 11.89 48.22 -23.96
N GLY A 10 11.24 47.27 -23.26
CA GLY A 10 11.64 45.86 -23.37
C GLY A 10 12.65 45.34 -22.35
N ALA A 11 12.55 45.71 -21.07
CA ALA A 11 12.91 44.76 -20.01
C ALA A 11 11.85 43.66 -19.97
N GLY A 12 11.90 42.76 -20.96
CA GLY A 12 10.94 41.67 -21.12
C GLY A 12 10.98 40.75 -19.90
N GLN A 13 9.80 40.37 -19.41
CA GLN A 13 9.70 39.33 -18.38
C GLN A 13 9.91 37.96 -19.04
N ASP A 14 11.18 37.60 -19.26
CA ASP A 14 11.61 36.21 -19.37
C ASP A 14 11.53 35.55 -17.98
N SER A 15 10.34 35.59 -17.37
CA SER A 15 9.96 34.67 -16.31
C SER A 15 9.92 33.30 -16.96
N ALA A 16 11.01 32.55 -16.81
CA ALA A 16 11.17 31.24 -17.41
C ALA A 16 9.92 30.40 -17.15
N ASN A 17 9.40 29.78 -18.22
CA ASN A 17 8.30 28.83 -18.13
C ASN A 17 8.83 27.56 -17.47
N GLU A 18 8.96 27.58 -16.14
CA GLU A 18 9.28 26.41 -15.34
C GLU A 18 8.23 25.35 -15.63
N GLU A 19 8.64 24.28 -16.32
CA GLU A 19 7.75 23.22 -16.73
C GLU A 19 7.08 22.61 -15.49
N LEU A 20 5.75 22.72 -15.43
CA LEU A 20 4.96 22.31 -14.27
C LEU A 20 5.29 20.85 -13.92
N ARG A 21 5.87 20.64 -12.73
CA ARG A 21 6.38 19.36 -12.26
C ARG A 21 6.29 19.29 -10.75
N SER A 22 6.31 18.07 -10.20
CA SER A 22 6.41 17.90 -8.76
C SER A 22 7.79 18.28 -8.23
N THR A 23 7.82 18.86 -7.03
CA THR A 23 9.04 19.02 -6.21
C THR A 23 8.86 18.35 -4.87
N GLN A 24 9.95 18.11 -4.14
CA GLN A 24 9.91 17.66 -2.75
C GLN A 24 11.02 18.34 -1.96
N ASP A 25 10.64 19.01 -0.87
CA ASP A 25 11.52 19.75 0.04
C ASP A 25 10.90 19.81 1.45
N ASP A 26 11.56 20.49 2.40
CA ASP A 26 11.11 20.56 3.80
C ASP A 26 9.77 21.31 4.00
N SER A 27 9.22 21.96 2.97
CA SER A 27 7.88 22.58 2.98
C SER A 27 6.78 21.69 2.35
N THR A 28 7.15 20.56 1.76
CA THR A 28 6.20 19.56 1.25
C THR A 28 5.39 18.96 2.39
N ALA A 29 4.07 19.15 2.36
CA ALA A 29 3.13 18.68 3.38
C ALA A 29 1.98 17.87 2.78
N ASP A 30 1.44 16.94 3.55
CA ASP A 30 0.28 16.12 3.15
C ASP A 30 -0.95 16.98 2.86
N CYS A 31 -1.65 16.72 1.76
CA CYS A 31 -2.90 17.38 1.41
C CYS A 31 -3.90 16.45 0.70
N ILE A 32 -5.18 16.83 0.69
CA ILE A 32 -6.26 16.10 0.03
C ILE A 32 -6.89 16.96 -1.06
N ILE A 33 -6.93 16.45 -2.29
CA ILE A 33 -7.74 17.04 -3.36
C ILE A 33 -9.01 16.20 -3.54
N GLN A 34 -10.18 16.81 -3.38
CA GLN A 34 -11.46 16.20 -3.74
C GLN A 34 -11.85 16.66 -5.15
N PHE A 35 -11.65 15.80 -6.15
CA PHE A 35 -12.14 16.03 -7.51
C PHE A 35 -13.64 15.76 -7.58
N VAL A 36 -14.41 16.71 -8.12
CA VAL A 36 -15.87 16.61 -8.33
C VAL A 36 -16.15 16.88 -9.81
N ASN A 37 -16.84 15.97 -10.49
CA ASN A 37 -17.21 16.16 -11.89
C ASN A 37 -18.63 16.74 -12.03
N SER A 38 -18.75 18.06 -12.07
CA SER A 38 -20.01 18.76 -12.36
C SER A 38 -20.22 19.02 -13.87
N THR A 39 -19.40 18.40 -14.75
CA THR A 39 -19.52 18.52 -16.21
C THR A 39 -20.49 17.48 -16.79
N LYS A 40 -20.77 17.57 -18.10
CA LYS A 40 -21.58 16.57 -18.85
C LYS A 40 -20.75 15.43 -19.47
N SER A 41 -19.45 15.41 -19.24
CA SER A 41 -18.51 14.46 -19.84
C SER A 41 -17.67 13.77 -18.76
N LYS A 42 -17.06 12.64 -19.07
CA LYS A 42 -16.06 12.05 -18.17
C LYS A 42 -14.85 12.99 -18.07
N ILE A 43 -14.23 13.07 -16.89
CA ILE A 43 -12.92 13.73 -16.72
C ILE A 43 -11.84 12.70 -16.39
N GLY A 44 -10.61 12.97 -16.81
CA GLY A 44 -9.41 12.32 -16.29
C GLY A 44 -8.68 13.28 -15.33
N TYR A 45 -8.08 12.74 -14.26
CA TYR A 45 -7.25 13.50 -13.33
C TYR A 45 -5.83 12.94 -13.31
N TYR A 46 -4.86 13.84 -13.45
CA TYR A 46 -3.48 13.52 -13.77
C TYR A 46 -2.54 14.14 -12.74
N TRP A 47 -1.66 13.32 -12.16
CA TRP A 47 -0.53 13.82 -11.38
C TRP A 47 0.59 14.21 -12.35
N VAL A 48 1.18 15.41 -12.19
CA VAL A 48 2.31 15.84 -13.00
C VAL A 48 3.60 15.57 -12.22
N ASN A 49 4.33 14.53 -12.64
CA ASN A 49 5.43 13.96 -11.86
C ASN A 49 6.69 14.86 -11.84
N PHE A 50 7.77 14.38 -11.23
CA PHE A 50 9.06 15.10 -11.12
C PHE A 50 9.74 15.37 -12.48
N ASP A 51 9.42 14.60 -13.53
CA ASP A 51 9.85 14.84 -14.92
C ASP A 51 8.95 15.83 -15.68
N GLY A 52 7.91 16.40 -15.05
CA GLY A 52 6.88 17.20 -15.73
C GLY A 52 5.87 16.39 -16.55
N LYS A 53 5.85 15.06 -16.41
CA LYS A 53 4.99 14.14 -17.19
C LYS A 53 3.70 13.82 -16.45
N GLU A 54 2.57 13.98 -17.15
CA GLU A 54 1.26 13.53 -16.68
C GLU A 54 1.22 12.00 -16.51
N GLN A 55 0.88 11.55 -15.31
CA GLN A 55 0.48 10.18 -14.99
C GLN A 55 -1.04 10.17 -14.78
N GLU A 56 -1.78 9.38 -15.56
CA GLU A 56 -3.23 9.25 -15.39
C GLU A 56 -3.51 8.48 -14.10
N TYR A 57 -4.04 9.16 -13.08
CA TYR A 57 -4.33 8.54 -11.78
C TYR A 57 -5.75 7.95 -11.73
N GLY A 58 -6.64 8.42 -12.60
CA GLY A 58 -7.95 7.83 -12.82
C GLY A 58 -8.87 8.69 -13.68
N GLN A 59 -10.10 8.21 -13.81
CA GLN A 59 -11.18 8.89 -14.52
C GLN A 59 -12.45 8.92 -13.66
N LEU A 60 -13.32 9.91 -13.90
CA LEU A 60 -14.47 10.21 -13.06
C LEU A 60 -15.70 10.56 -13.91
N GLU A 61 -16.80 9.83 -13.72
CA GLU A 61 -18.06 10.04 -14.44
C GLU A 61 -18.78 11.33 -14.01
N PRO A 62 -19.68 11.89 -14.85
CA PRO A 62 -20.56 13.00 -14.47
C PRO A 62 -21.30 12.76 -13.14
N GLY A 63 -21.27 13.74 -12.25
CA GLY A 63 -21.89 13.68 -10.91
C GLY A 63 -21.11 12.89 -9.86
N HIS A 64 -20.02 12.20 -10.23
CA HIS A 64 -19.18 11.47 -9.27
C HIS A 64 -18.13 12.37 -8.62
N ARG A 65 -17.58 11.93 -7.49
CA ARG A 65 -16.47 12.59 -6.80
C ARG A 65 -15.48 11.58 -6.22
N VAL A 66 -14.20 11.94 -6.20
CA VAL A 66 -13.12 11.13 -5.60
C VAL A 66 -12.16 12.03 -4.82
N ALA A 67 -11.72 11.58 -3.66
CA ALA A 67 -10.72 12.28 -2.87
C ALA A 67 -9.38 11.54 -2.93
N GLN A 68 -8.31 12.30 -3.19
CA GLN A 68 -6.97 11.79 -3.41
C GLN A 68 -6.00 12.39 -2.39
N HIS A 69 -5.23 11.53 -1.70
CA HIS A 69 -4.09 11.95 -0.89
C HIS A 69 -2.91 12.31 -1.79
N THR A 70 -2.29 13.45 -1.55
CA THR A 70 -1.16 13.97 -2.30
C THR A 70 -0.38 14.96 -1.44
N PHE A 71 0.49 15.78 -2.03
CA PHE A 71 1.29 16.75 -1.30
C PHE A 71 1.16 18.16 -1.88
N THR A 72 1.42 19.17 -1.04
CA THR A 72 1.36 20.59 -1.42
C THR A 72 2.21 20.96 -2.63
N THR A 73 3.29 20.22 -2.90
CA THR A 73 4.23 20.44 -4.03
C THR A 73 3.98 19.53 -5.23
N HIS A 74 2.87 18.77 -5.26
CA HIS A 74 2.48 17.91 -6.39
C HIS A 74 1.41 18.61 -7.25
N PRO A 75 1.71 19.00 -8.50
CA PRO A 75 0.70 19.55 -9.40
C PRO A 75 -0.24 18.48 -9.93
N TRP A 76 -1.51 18.85 -10.03
CA TRP A 76 -2.57 18.04 -10.61
C TRP A 76 -3.23 18.79 -11.76
N ARG A 77 -3.46 18.08 -12.87
CA ARG A 77 -4.14 18.59 -14.06
C ARG A 77 -5.41 17.77 -14.29
N VAL A 78 -6.51 18.44 -14.61
CA VAL A 78 -7.79 17.79 -14.93
C VAL A 78 -8.13 18.03 -16.39
N ARG A 79 -8.57 17.00 -17.11
CA ARG A 79 -8.92 17.06 -18.53
C ARG A 79 -10.30 16.45 -18.81
N LEU A 80 -11.05 17.04 -19.74
CA LEU A 80 -12.25 16.44 -20.32
C LEU A 80 -11.88 15.20 -21.15
N LEU A 81 -12.76 14.21 -21.20
CA LEU A 81 -12.65 13.03 -22.06
C LEU A 81 -13.87 12.92 -22.99
N PRO A 82 -13.69 12.56 -24.27
CA PRO A 82 -12.45 12.13 -24.91
C PRO A 82 -11.55 13.27 -25.42
N SER A 83 -11.97 14.54 -25.36
CA SER A 83 -11.27 15.66 -26.03
C SER A 83 -9.87 15.98 -25.49
N LYS A 84 -9.52 15.51 -24.28
CA LYS A 84 -8.29 15.82 -23.52
C LYS A 84 -8.08 17.32 -23.26
N ALA A 85 -9.09 18.17 -23.51
CA ALA A 85 -9.06 19.60 -23.21
C ALA A 85 -8.90 19.85 -21.71
N VAL A 86 -8.07 20.83 -21.32
CA VAL A 86 -7.78 21.13 -19.91
C VAL A 86 -9.00 21.78 -19.27
N VAL A 87 -9.44 21.25 -18.13
CA VAL A 87 -10.47 21.83 -17.24
C VAL A 87 -9.83 22.86 -16.31
N GLY A 88 -8.66 22.53 -15.78
CA GLY A 88 -7.87 23.37 -14.88
C GLY A 88 -6.75 22.59 -14.22
N GLU A 89 -6.00 23.27 -13.37
CA GLU A 89 -4.81 22.76 -12.67
C GLU A 89 -4.83 23.22 -11.21
N HIS A 90 -4.22 22.44 -10.31
CA HIS A 90 -4.05 22.81 -8.90
C HIS A 90 -2.71 22.30 -8.36
N VAL A 91 -2.05 23.13 -7.56
CA VAL A 91 -0.91 22.77 -6.70
C VAL A 91 -1.04 23.56 -5.40
N GLY A 92 -0.69 22.96 -4.26
CA GLY A 92 -0.83 23.57 -2.94
C GLY A 92 -1.81 22.83 -2.01
N PRO A 93 -2.47 23.54 -1.08
CA PRO A 93 -3.19 22.94 0.05
C PRO A 93 -4.48 22.21 -0.34
N SER A 94 -5.07 21.50 0.63
CA SER A 94 -6.27 20.68 0.46
C SER A 94 -7.47 21.47 -0.06
N VAL A 95 -8.10 20.96 -1.13
CA VAL A 95 -9.12 21.69 -1.89
C VAL A 95 -10.19 20.76 -2.44
N VAL A 96 -11.40 21.30 -2.64
CA VAL A 96 -12.40 20.72 -3.54
C VAL A 96 -12.16 21.32 -4.93
N PHE A 97 -11.77 20.49 -5.89
CA PHE A 97 -11.66 20.84 -7.30
C PHE A 97 -12.96 20.44 -8.00
N GLU A 98 -13.83 21.41 -8.28
CA GLU A 98 -15.06 21.19 -9.05
C GLU A 98 -14.83 21.48 -10.53
N ALA A 99 -14.88 20.45 -11.36
CA ALA A 99 -14.81 20.56 -12.81
C ALA A 99 -16.16 21.02 -13.37
N LEU A 100 -16.17 22.14 -14.11
CA LEU A 100 -17.39 22.76 -14.67
C LEU A 100 -17.41 22.73 -16.21
N GLY A 101 -16.24 22.79 -16.87
CA GLY A 101 -16.11 22.71 -18.32
C GLY A 101 -14.67 22.87 -18.79
N GLU A 102 -14.48 23.07 -20.09
CA GLU A 102 -13.16 23.43 -20.64
C GLU A 102 -12.70 24.78 -20.06
N GLN A 103 -11.44 24.82 -19.61
CA GLN A 103 -10.80 25.94 -18.89
C GLN A 103 -11.61 26.49 -17.70
N THR A 104 -12.59 25.73 -17.20
CA THR A 104 -13.55 26.18 -16.19
C THR A 104 -13.61 25.18 -15.04
N CYS A 105 -13.03 25.57 -13.91
CA CYS A 105 -13.16 24.89 -12.64
C CYS A 105 -13.49 25.87 -11.51
N LYS A 106 -13.93 25.34 -10.37
CA LYS A 106 -14.12 26.08 -9.13
C LYS A 106 -13.34 25.40 -8.02
N LEU A 107 -12.47 26.15 -7.37
CA LEU A 107 -11.75 25.73 -6.17
C LEU A 107 -12.49 26.23 -4.93
N SER A 108 -12.63 25.38 -3.91
CA SER A 108 -13.13 25.79 -2.58
C SER A 108 -12.46 25.01 -1.45
N PRO A 109 -12.32 25.57 -0.24
CA PRO A 109 -11.62 24.90 0.87
C PRO A 109 -12.25 23.55 1.20
N LEU A 110 -11.41 22.53 1.38
CA LEU A 110 -11.88 21.22 1.81
C LEU A 110 -12.29 21.26 3.29
N GLN A 111 -13.51 20.81 3.60
CA GLN A 111 -13.93 20.62 4.99
C GLN A 111 -13.34 19.32 5.54
N VAL A 112 -12.43 19.43 6.51
CA VAL A 112 -11.91 18.29 7.26
C VAL A 112 -13.05 17.67 8.07
N MET A 113 -13.27 16.36 7.94
CA MET A 113 -14.37 15.66 8.59
C MET A 113 -13.91 14.45 9.41
N THR A 114 -14.59 14.27 10.56
CA THR A 114 -14.41 13.28 11.64
C THR A 114 -13.19 13.48 12.53
N GLN A 115 -13.45 13.55 13.84
CA GLN A 115 -12.58 12.97 14.86
C GLN A 115 -12.98 11.50 15.05
N PRO A 116 -12.07 10.61 15.51
CA PRO A 116 -12.44 9.25 15.89
C PRO A 116 -13.44 9.23 17.05
N LYS A 117 -14.20 8.14 17.19
CA LYS A 117 -15.15 7.99 18.30
C LYS A 117 -14.38 7.70 19.59
N ALA A 118 -14.76 8.35 20.68
CA ALA A 118 -14.02 8.29 21.95
C ALA A 118 -13.98 6.87 22.55
N GLU A 119 -14.99 6.03 22.28
CA GLU A 119 -15.03 4.63 22.73
C GLU A 119 -14.02 3.70 22.03
N TRP A 120 -13.26 4.18 21.05
CA TRP A 120 -12.14 3.45 20.45
C TRP A 120 -10.80 3.68 21.17
N GLY A 121 -10.70 4.71 22.02
CA GLY A 121 -9.44 5.13 22.63
C GLY A 121 -8.44 5.71 21.62
N GLU A 122 -7.15 5.52 21.87
CA GLU A 122 -6.08 6.16 21.10
C GLU A 122 -5.59 5.29 19.93
N TRP A 123 -5.49 5.87 18.73
CA TRP A 123 -4.71 5.29 17.63
C TRP A 123 -3.22 5.47 17.92
N ARG A 124 -2.51 4.38 18.22
CA ARG A 124 -1.08 4.40 18.53
C ARG A 124 -0.36 3.14 18.05
N GLN A 125 0.96 3.18 18.10
CA GLN A 125 1.77 1.97 17.98
C GLN A 125 1.50 1.02 19.15
N ARG A 126 1.19 -0.24 18.84
CA ARG A 126 0.92 -1.34 19.78
C ARG A 126 2.00 -2.43 19.73
N ALA A 127 2.71 -2.56 18.62
CA ALA A 127 3.88 -3.45 18.47
C ALA A 127 4.86 -2.94 17.39
N ASP A 128 5.98 -3.63 17.20
CA ASP A 128 6.94 -3.43 16.12
C ASP A 128 7.36 -4.80 15.53
N ALA A 129 7.46 -4.88 14.21
CA ALA A 129 7.98 -6.05 13.51
C ALA A 129 9.10 -5.63 12.55
N ALA A 130 10.36 -5.86 12.92
CA ALA A 130 11.55 -5.53 12.13
C ALA A 130 11.66 -4.03 11.73
N GLY A 131 11.21 -3.12 12.60
CA GLY A 131 11.15 -1.68 12.33
C GLY A 131 9.85 -1.21 11.65
N ILE A 132 8.91 -2.12 11.40
CA ILE A 132 7.58 -1.82 10.88
C ILE A 132 6.62 -1.65 12.05
N ALA A 133 6.16 -0.43 12.29
CA ALA A 133 5.25 -0.14 13.39
C ALA A 133 3.86 -0.73 13.14
N ILE A 134 3.34 -1.48 14.12
CA ILE A 134 1.97 -2.02 14.12
C ILE A 134 1.09 -1.04 14.89
N LEU A 135 0.15 -0.39 14.22
CA LEU A 135 -0.78 0.61 14.73
C LEU A 135 -2.18 0.01 14.97
N ALA A 136 -2.83 0.39 16.07
CA ALA A 136 -4.24 0.12 16.28
C ALA A 136 -4.86 1.10 17.30
N TYR A 137 -6.20 1.18 17.29
CA TYR A 137 -6.99 1.78 18.38
C TYR A 137 -7.02 0.87 19.61
N ASP A 138 -7.26 1.40 20.82
CA ASP A 138 -7.41 0.60 22.05
C ASP A 138 -8.49 -0.48 21.95
N CYS A 139 -9.55 -0.26 21.18
CA CYS A 139 -10.62 -1.23 21.01
C CYS A 139 -10.24 -2.51 20.23
N VAL A 140 -9.03 -2.58 19.66
CA VAL A 140 -8.49 -3.75 18.95
C VAL A 140 -7.75 -4.69 19.92
N GLY A 141 -8.00 -5.99 19.81
CA GLY A 141 -7.44 -7.04 20.65
C GLY A 141 -5.92 -7.23 20.53
N ASP A 142 -5.26 -7.49 21.66
CA ASP A 142 -3.82 -7.79 21.71
C ASP A 142 -3.45 -9.13 21.05
N ASP A 143 -4.41 -9.98 20.72
CA ASP A 143 -4.21 -11.14 19.85
C ASP A 143 -4.07 -10.73 18.38
N ALA A 144 -4.96 -9.90 17.86
CA ALA A 144 -4.83 -9.35 16.50
C ALA A 144 -3.50 -8.58 16.33
N VAL A 145 -3.12 -7.75 17.30
CA VAL A 145 -1.82 -7.04 17.32
C VAL A 145 -0.64 -8.01 17.23
N ARG A 146 -0.64 -9.08 18.04
CA ARG A 146 0.44 -10.09 18.02
C ARG A 146 0.46 -10.89 16.72
N ILE A 147 -0.70 -11.21 16.14
CA ILE A 147 -0.79 -11.94 14.87
C ILE A 147 -0.25 -11.08 13.72
N ALA A 148 -0.62 -9.80 13.62
CA ALA A 148 -0.07 -8.89 12.62
C ALA A 148 1.46 -8.72 12.78
N CYS A 149 1.93 -8.52 14.01
CA CYS A 149 3.35 -8.45 14.35
C CYS A 149 4.11 -9.72 13.93
N HIS A 150 3.53 -10.90 14.17
CA HIS A 150 4.10 -12.18 13.76
C HIS A 150 4.15 -12.31 12.24
N VAL A 151 3.02 -12.12 11.54
CA VAL A 151 2.94 -12.26 10.07
C VAL A 151 3.95 -11.35 9.36
N VAL A 152 4.04 -10.06 9.72
CA VAL A 152 5.02 -9.12 9.15
C VAL A 152 6.45 -9.60 9.45
N GLY A 153 6.73 -10.01 10.69
CA GLY A 153 8.03 -10.53 11.08
C GLY A 153 8.44 -11.78 10.30
N ARG A 154 7.51 -12.72 10.07
CA ARG A 154 7.75 -13.95 9.30
C ARG A 154 7.89 -13.70 7.79
N MET A 155 7.19 -12.70 7.23
CA MET A 155 7.38 -12.29 5.84
C MET A 155 8.76 -11.67 5.60
N LEU A 156 9.28 -10.90 6.55
CA LEU A 156 10.56 -10.19 6.42
C LEU A 156 11.79 -10.96 6.97
N GLU A 157 11.60 -12.05 7.73
CA GLU A 157 12.66 -12.85 8.37
C GLU A 157 13.82 -13.22 7.44
N HIS A 158 13.52 -13.49 6.17
CA HIS A 158 14.48 -13.89 5.14
C HIS A 158 14.60 -12.89 3.98
N SER A 159 13.92 -11.74 4.03
CA SER A 159 14.10 -10.65 3.07
C SER A 159 15.54 -10.11 3.14
N PRO A 160 16.16 -9.70 2.02
CA PRO A 160 17.46 -9.03 2.06
C PRO A 160 17.39 -7.77 2.93
N PRO A 161 18.42 -7.48 3.76
CA PRO A 161 18.42 -6.31 4.63
C PRO A 161 18.18 -4.98 3.90
N ALA A 162 18.54 -4.88 2.62
CA ALA A 162 18.26 -3.72 1.78
C ALA A 162 16.77 -3.49 1.47
N VAL A 163 15.94 -4.55 1.43
CA VAL A 163 14.48 -4.44 1.27
C VAL A 163 13.87 -3.88 2.56
N VAL A 164 14.25 -4.46 3.71
CA VAL A 164 13.78 -4.02 5.04
C VAL A 164 14.23 -2.58 5.32
N ALA A 165 15.47 -2.22 5.01
CA ALA A 165 15.98 -0.86 5.18
C ALA A 165 15.21 0.17 4.34
N ARG A 166 14.76 -0.18 3.12
CA ARG A 166 13.92 0.70 2.30
C ARG A 166 12.52 0.85 2.88
N LEU A 167 11.88 -0.23 3.35
CA LEU A 167 10.60 -0.17 4.05
C LEU A 167 10.65 0.77 5.27
N VAL A 168 11.69 0.65 6.10
CA VAL A 168 11.90 1.52 7.27
C VAL A 168 12.19 2.97 6.86
N ALA A 169 12.98 3.20 5.80
CA ALA A 169 13.23 4.55 5.28
C ALA A 169 11.97 5.23 4.71
N HIS A 170 11.10 4.47 4.04
CA HIS A 170 9.76 4.91 3.62
C HIS A 170 8.77 5.06 4.79
N LYS A 171 9.17 4.74 6.03
CA LYS A 171 8.31 4.73 7.23
C LYS A 171 7.08 3.84 7.01
N ALA A 172 7.27 2.64 6.46
CA ALA A 172 6.20 1.67 6.26
C ALA A 172 5.61 1.19 7.60
N ARG A 173 4.28 1.04 7.63
CA ARG A 173 3.49 0.74 8.85
C ARG A 173 2.37 -0.24 8.51
N VAL A 174 1.84 -0.92 9.53
CA VAL A 174 0.62 -1.75 9.40
C VAL A 174 -0.41 -1.29 10.41
N GLY A 175 -1.61 -0.95 9.96
CA GLY A 175 -2.76 -0.60 10.79
C GLY A 175 -3.77 -1.74 10.87
N ILE A 176 -4.33 -1.97 12.06
CA ILE A 176 -5.42 -2.94 12.25
C ILE A 176 -6.75 -2.20 12.35
N ILE A 177 -7.70 -2.59 11.49
CA ILE A 177 -9.06 -2.05 11.47
C ILE A 177 -9.93 -2.92 12.39
N GLY A 178 -10.42 -2.39 13.51
CA GLY A 178 -11.21 -3.16 14.47
C GLY A 178 -12.52 -3.71 13.89
N CYS A 179 -13.06 -4.78 14.50
CA CYS A 179 -14.28 -5.48 14.09
C CYS A 179 -15.57 -4.64 14.15
N ARG A 180 -15.54 -3.48 14.81
CA ARG A 180 -16.62 -2.48 14.89
C ARG A 180 -16.25 -1.12 14.28
N GLN A 181 -15.20 -1.10 13.47
CA GLN A 181 -14.71 0.06 12.73
C GLN A 181 -14.81 -0.22 11.23
N VAL A 182 -14.79 0.81 10.40
CA VAL A 182 -14.69 0.72 8.93
C VAL A 182 -13.35 1.28 8.44
N THR A 183 -13.06 1.17 7.15
CA THR A 183 -11.76 1.53 6.58
C THR A 183 -11.45 3.02 6.72
N THR A 184 -12.46 3.90 6.63
CA THR A 184 -12.30 5.35 6.83
C THR A 184 -12.25 5.81 8.30
N ASP A 185 -12.35 4.89 9.26
CA ASP A 185 -12.06 5.16 10.67
C ASP A 185 -10.55 5.13 10.98
N VAL A 186 -9.73 4.55 10.10
CA VAL A 186 -8.27 4.64 10.16
C VAL A 186 -7.84 6.07 9.79
N PRO A 187 -7.00 6.75 10.60
CA PRO A 187 -6.63 8.15 10.35
C PRO A 187 -6.06 8.39 8.95
N ASP A 188 -5.07 7.61 8.50
CA ASP A 188 -4.43 7.72 7.18
C ASP A 188 -5.38 7.40 6.00
N HIS A 189 -6.63 7.02 6.26
CA HIS A 189 -7.67 6.72 5.26
C HIS A 189 -8.94 7.58 5.42
N TRP A 190 -8.98 8.52 6.38
CA TRP A 190 -10.19 9.30 6.71
C TRP A 190 -10.81 10.00 5.50
N TYR A 191 -9.99 10.38 4.52
CA TYR A 191 -10.38 11.16 3.36
C TYR A 191 -11.22 10.36 2.34
N MET A 192 -11.14 9.02 2.32
CA MET A 192 -11.77 8.25 1.24
C MET A 192 -13.30 8.36 1.25
N LYS A 193 -13.93 8.59 2.42
CA LYS A 193 -15.38 8.87 2.58
C LYS A 193 -15.87 10.14 1.88
N LEU A 194 -14.96 11.01 1.45
CA LEU A 194 -15.29 12.19 0.64
C LEU A 194 -15.63 11.79 -0.81
N SER A 195 -15.27 10.59 -1.25
CA SER A 195 -15.61 10.03 -2.56
C SER A 195 -17.08 9.58 -2.62
N ALA A 196 -17.68 9.54 -3.81
CA ALA A 196 -19.00 8.95 -4.05
C ALA A 196 -19.26 8.70 -5.56
N GLY A 197 -20.17 7.76 -5.84
CA GLY A 197 -20.47 7.27 -7.19
C GLY A 197 -19.57 6.11 -7.62
N GLY A 198 -18.40 5.94 -6.98
CA GLY A 198 -17.58 4.75 -7.06
C GLY A 198 -17.97 3.66 -6.05
N ARG A 199 -17.05 2.73 -5.82
CA ARG A 199 -17.12 1.66 -4.80
C ARG A 199 -17.28 2.27 -3.39
N ASP A 200 -18.20 1.73 -2.60
CA ASP A 200 -18.31 2.03 -1.16
C ASP A 200 -17.19 1.30 -0.41
N ILE A 201 -16.12 2.03 -0.11
CA ILE A 201 -14.90 1.49 0.51
C ILE A 201 -15.17 0.87 1.88
N ASP A 202 -16.11 1.42 2.66
CA ASP A 202 -16.40 0.99 4.03
C ASP A 202 -17.31 -0.24 4.05
N ALA A 203 -18.13 -0.45 3.01
CA ALA A 203 -18.94 -1.64 2.83
C ALA A 203 -18.21 -2.81 2.14
N THR A 204 -17.14 -2.56 1.36
CA THR A 204 -16.49 -3.60 0.54
C THR A 204 -15.06 -3.97 0.93
N THR A 205 -14.33 -3.10 1.63
CA THR A 205 -12.88 -3.22 1.76
C THR A 205 -12.49 -3.33 3.23
N ARG A 206 -11.65 -4.33 3.54
CA ARG A 206 -11.12 -4.61 4.89
C ARG A 206 -9.61 -4.89 4.87
N GLY A 207 -8.95 -4.46 3.80
CA GLY A 207 -7.49 -4.44 3.63
C GLY A 207 -7.12 -3.40 2.57
N LEU A 208 -5.97 -2.76 2.71
CA LEU A 208 -5.40 -1.83 1.73
C LEU A 208 -3.87 -1.87 1.76
N GLY A 209 -3.26 -1.98 0.59
CA GLY A 209 -1.80 -1.94 0.41
C GLY A 209 -1.18 -0.56 0.59
N GLY A 210 0.00 -0.53 1.20
CA GLY A 210 0.81 0.67 1.34
C GLY A 210 1.38 1.15 0.00
N THR A 211 1.33 2.46 -0.21
CA THR A 211 1.81 3.17 -1.40
C THR A 211 3.02 4.05 -1.06
N GLN A 212 3.73 4.57 -2.06
CA GLN A 212 4.88 5.46 -1.81
C GLN A 212 4.49 6.81 -1.18
N SER A 213 3.24 7.27 -1.33
CA SER A 213 2.71 8.50 -0.72
C SER A 213 1.99 8.26 0.62
N CYS A 214 1.48 7.05 0.86
CA CYS A 214 0.95 6.63 2.14
C CYS A 214 1.38 5.17 2.40
N ALA A 215 2.49 4.99 3.10
CA ALA A 215 3.09 3.68 3.38
C ALA A 215 2.40 2.91 4.53
N LEU A 216 1.10 3.15 4.75
CA LEU A 216 0.29 2.38 5.68
C LEU A 216 -0.40 1.23 4.94
N THR A 217 -0.05 0.00 5.34
CA THR A 217 -0.85 -1.19 5.05
C THR A 217 -2.02 -1.23 6.03
N THR A 218 -3.21 -1.68 5.66
CA THR A 218 -4.26 -2.02 6.64
C THR A 218 -4.87 -3.41 6.44
N CYS A 219 -5.42 -3.98 7.51
CA CYS A 219 -6.13 -5.26 7.50
C CYS A 219 -7.16 -5.35 8.65
N GLY A 220 -8.24 -6.10 8.44
CA GLY A 220 -9.29 -6.31 9.44
C GLY A 220 -8.88 -7.24 10.58
N GLU A 221 -9.23 -6.86 11.81
CA GLU A 221 -9.10 -7.66 13.03
C GLU A 221 -9.73 -9.07 12.89
N GLU A 222 -10.86 -9.16 12.18
CA GLU A 222 -11.56 -10.41 11.89
C GLU A 222 -10.76 -11.37 11.00
N ASN A 223 -9.96 -10.85 10.07
CA ASN A 223 -9.13 -11.68 9.19
C ASN A 223 -7.86 -12.17 9.89
N LEU A 224 -7.20 -11.30 10.68
CA LEU A 224 -6.04 -11.66 11.49
C LEU A 224 -6.40 -12.78 12.48
N THR A 225 -7.48 -12.61 13.24
CA THR A 225 -7.94 -13.60 14.23
C THR A 225 -8.69 -14.78 13.62
N MET A 226 -9.11 -14.66 12.35
CA MET A 226 -10.00 -15.59 11.64
C MET A 226 -11.32 -15.82 12.40
N VAL A 227 -11.84 -14.76 13.05
CA VAL A 227 -13.09 -14.76 13.84
C VAL A 227 -14.20 -14.09 13.04
N ASP A 228 -15.21 -14.88 12.64
CA ASP A 228 -16.41 -14.42 11.94
C ASP A 228 -16.15 -13.58 10.66
N ASP A 229 -14.98 -13.75 10.04
CA ASP A 229 -14.59 -13.07 8.81
C ASP A 229 -15.57 -13.38 7.66
N ARG A 230 -16.19 -12.32 7.13
CA ARG A 230 -17.12 -12.35 5.99
C ARG A 230 -16.47 -11.84 4.71
N SER A 231 -15.32 -11.20 4.83
CA SER A 231 -14.61 -10.45 3.80
C SER A 231 -13.55 -11.30 3.11
N TYR A 232 -12.75 -12.04 3.88
CA TYR A 232 -11.58 -12.79 3.40
C TYR A 232 -11.35 -14.17 4.10
N PRO A 233 -12.38 -14.97 4.48
CA PRO A 233 -12.18 -16.20 5.28
C PRO A 233 -11.37 -17.33 4.61
N SER A 234 -11.08 -17.19 3.31
CA SER A 234 -10.30 -18.13 2.49
C SER A 234 -8.79 -17.80 2.44
N GLU A 235 -8.34 -16.70 3.06
CA GLU A 235 -7.01 -16.12 2.85
C GLU A 235 -6.56 -15.26 4.04
N ASN A 236 -5.26 -14.96 4.12
CA ASN A 236 -4.78 -13.87 4.95
C ASN A 236 -4.59 -12.64 4.05
N ILE A 237 -5.37 -11.59 4.31
CA ILE A 237 -5.32 -10.37 3.49
C ILE A 237 -4.08 -9.53 3.80
N LEU A 238 -3.58 -9.53 5.04
CA LEU A 238 -2.36 -8.79 5.39
C LEU A 238 -1.14 -9.25 4.55
N VAL A 239 -1.04 -10.53 4.19
CA VAL A 239 0.02 -11.02 3.28
C VAL A 239 -0.11 -10.41 1.86
N HIS A 240 -1.33 -10.18 1.38
CA HIS A 240 -1.61 -9.52 0.10
C HIS A 240 -1.26 -8.02 0.15
N GLU A 241 -1.83 -7.30 1.12
CA GLU A 241 -1.68 -5.85 1.26
C GLU A 241 -0.23 -5.45 1.64
N PHE A 242 0.43 -6.24 2.49
CA PHE A 242 1.85 -6.05 2.78
C PHE A 242 2.73 -6.45 1.58
N GLY A 243 2.24 -7.32 0.69
CA GLY A 243 2.82 -7.58 -0.63
C GLY A 243 2.94 -6.31 -1.48
N HIS A 244 1.82 -5.58 -1.67
CA HIS A 244 1.81 -4.25 -2.30
C HIS A 244 2.80 -3.28 -1.63
N THR A 245 2.85 -3.28 -0.30
CA THR A 245 3.75 -2.41 0.48
C THR A 245 5.23 -2.75 0.25
N VAL A 246 5.58 -4.03 0.14
CA VAL A 246 6.92 -4.48 -0.23
C VAL A 246 7.27 -4.10 -1.66
N MET A 247 6.34 -4.24 -2.61
CA MET A 247 6.55 -3.77 -3.99
C MET A 247 6.79 -2.25 -4.05
N ASN A 248 5.96 -1.47 -3.38
CA ASN A 248 6.00 0.00 -3.45
C ASN A 248 7.15 0.63 -2.64
N CYS A 249 7.41 0.14 -1.43
CA CYS A 249 8.34 0.77 -0.49
C CYS A 249 9.58 -0.10 -0.18
N GLY A 250 9.57 -1.38 -0.56
CA GLY A 250 10.66 -2.33 -0.31
C GLY A 250 11.52 -2.66 -1.54
N LEU A 251 10.99 -2.58 -2.76
CA LEU A 251 11.72 -2.89 -4.01
C LEU A 251 12.30 -1.65 -4.71
N SER A 252 13.30 -1.87 -5.57
CA SER A 252 13.85 -0.84 -6.46
C SER A 252 13.01 -0.64 -7.71
N ASP A 253 13.15 0.50 -8.38
CA ASP A 253 12.48 0.78 -9.65
C ASP A 253 12.82 -0.23 -10.77
N SER A 254 14.02 -0.82 -10.72
CA SER A 254 14.42 -1.93 -11.59
C SER A 254 13.59 -3.18 -11.35
N GLU A 255 13.33 -3.52 -10.08
CA GLU A 255 12.52 -4.68 -9.70
C GLU A 255 11.03 -4.42 -9.99
N ARG A 256 10.52 -3.21 -9.75
CA ARG A 256 9.14 -2.82 -10.11
C ARG A 256 8.88 -2.94 -11.63
N ARG A 257 9.80 -2.44 -12.47
CA ARG A 257 9.72 -2.64 -13.93
C ARG A 257 9.90 -4.10 -14.37
N GLU A 258 10.54 -4.94 -13.56
CA GLU A 258 10.61 -6.38 -13.80
C GLU A 258 9.25 -7.06 -13.53
N ILE A 259 8.49 -6.61 -12.51
CA ILE A 259 7.10 -7.04 -12.27
C ILE A 259 6.21 -6.69 -13.47
N GLU A 260 6.26 -5.46 -13.98
CA GLU A 260 5.53 -5.04 -15.19
C GLU A 260 5.84 -5.96 -16.39
N ALA A 261 7.12 -6.26 -16.61
CA ALA A 261 7.57 -7.12 -17.70
C ALA A 261 7.22 -8.61 -17.49
N LEU A 262 7.15 -9.08 -16.25
CA LEU A 262 6.68 -10.41 -15.88
C LEU A 262 5.16 -10.54 -16.10
N TYR A 263 4.38 -9.57 -15.59
CA TYR A 263 2.93 -9.45 -15.79
C TYR A 263 2.55 -9.47 -17.28
N ALA A 264 3.26 -8.71 -18.12
CA ALA A 264 3.05 -8.72 -19.57
C ALA A 264 3.24 -10.12 -20.18
N ARG A 265 4.28 -10.86 -19.76
CA ARG A 265 4.52 -12.25 -20.21
C ARG A 265 3.47 -13.22 -19.67
N ALA A 266 3.00 -13.05 -18.44
CA ALA A 266 1.95 -13.88 -17.83
C ALA A 266 0.59 -13.68 -18.53
N ARG A 267 0.27 -12.45 -18.91
CA ARG A 267 -0.89 -12.07 -19.75
C ARG A 267 -0.86 -12.73 -21.12
N GLU A 268 0.31 -12.82 -21.75
CA GLU A 268 0.50 -13.43 -23.07
C GLU A 268 0.55 -14.96 -23.05
N SER A 269 1.13 -15.56 -22.00
CA SER A 269 1.32 -17.01 -21.88
C SER A 269 0.03 -17.78 -21.60
N GLY A 270 -0.96 -17.13 -20.97
CA GLY A 270 -2.21 -17.79 -20.56
C GLY A 270 -2.06 -18.72 -19.36
N VAL A 271 -1.00 -18.56 -18.55
CA VAL A 271 -0.84 -19.25 -17.25
C VAL A 271 -1.99 -18.92 -16.29
N TYR A 272 -2.53 -17.71 -16.40
CA TYR A 272 -3.69 -17.22 -15.65
C TYR A 272 -4.89 -17.04 -16.57
N GLU A 273 -6.11 -17.25 -16.05
CA GLU A 273 -7.34 -17.09 -16.80
C GLU A 273 -7.61 -15.64 -17.21
N ARG A 274 -8.20 -15.45 -18.40
CA ARG A 274 -8.46 -14.11 -18.94
C ARG A 274 -9.57 -13.40 -18.15
N GLY A 275 -9.22 -12.28 -17.53
CA GLY A 275 -10.12 -11.47 -16.71
C GLY A 275 -10.10 -11.83 -15.22
N ILE A 276 -9.18 -12.70 -14.78
CA ILE A 276 -9.00 -13.02 -13.37
C ILE A 276 -8.24 -11.91 -12.63
N TYR A 277 -8.45 -11.79 -11.31
CA TYR A 277 -8.00 -10.66 -10.50
C TYR A 277 -6.48 -10.48 -10.41
N ALA A 278 -5.72 -11.58 -10.27
CA ALA A 278 -4.25 -11.59 -10.36
C ALA A 278 -3.71 -11.10 -11.71
N MET A 279 -4.58 -10.92 -12.71
CA MET A 279 -4.27 -10.34 -14.00
C MET A 279 -4.91 -8.96 -14.20
N GLU A 280 -5.56 -8.32 -13.22
CA GLU A 280 -6.17 -7.01 -13.42
C GLU A 280 -5.11 -5.94 -13.77
N ASN A 281 -4.05 -5.88 -12.96
CA ASN A 281 -2.87 -5.04 -13.15
C ASN A 281 -1.58 -5.77 -12.66
N ALA A 282 -0.42 -5.10 -12.72
CA ALA A 282 0.87 -5.69 -12.33
C ALA A 282 1.06 -5.79 -10.80
N ASP A 283 0.40 -4.93 -10.03
CA ASP A 283 0.42 -4.89 -8.57
C ASP A 283 -0.40 -6.06 -7.99
N GLU A 284 -1.60 -6.35 -8.50
CA GLU A 284 -2.39 -7.53 -8.08
C GLU A 284 -1.65 -8.84 -8.40
N TYR A 285 -0.98 -8.90 -9.56
CA TYR A 285 -0.13 -10.02 -9.97
C TYR A 285 0.99 -10.26 -8.95
N TRP A 286 1.61 -9.19 -8.44
CA TRP A 286 2.57 -9.27 -7.35
C TRP A 286 1.93 -9.68 -6.02
N ALA A 287 0.78 -9.13 -5.64
CA ALA A 287 0.15 -9.38 -4.34
C ALA A 287 -0.44 -10.80 -4.22
N GLU A 288 -1.13 -11.30 -5.24
CA GLU A 288 -1.56 -12.71 -5.33
C GLU A 288 -0.34 -13.65 -5.41
N GLY A 289 0.71 -13.26 -6.15
CA GLY A 289 1.98 -13.98 -6.15
C GLY A 289 2.67 -14.01 -4.78
N THR A 290 2.50 -12.97 -3.96
CA THR A 290 2.99 -12.88 -2.58
C THR A 290 2.20 -13.81 -1.66
N GLN A 291 0.86 -13.82 -1.77
CA GLN A 291 0.04 -14.81 -1.07
C GLN A 291 0.44 -16.24 -1.46
N ALA A 292 0.68 -16.49 -2.74
CA ALA A 292 1.19 -17.78 -3.21
C ALA A 292 2.57 -18.11 -2.62
N TRP A 293 3.51 -17.16 -2.57
CA TRP A 293 4.85 -17.39 -2.01
C TRP A 293 4.84 -17.81 -0.53
N PHE A 294 3.78 -17.48 0.22
CA PHE A 294 3.61 -17.84 1.62
C PHE A 294 2.48 -18.86 1.89
N ASP A 295 1.89 -19.46 0.84
CA ASP A 295 0.72 -20.37 0.90
C ASP A 295 -0.48 -19.75 1.66
N ALA A 296 -0.66 -18.44 1.56
CA ALA A 296 -1.55 -17.63 2.39
C ALA A 296 -2.99 -17.48 1.85
N THR A 297 -3.40 -18.31 0.87
CA THR A 297 -4.76 -18.34 0.33
C THR A 297 -5.12 -19.74 -0.17
N ILE A 298 -6.39 -20.14 -0.03
CA ILE A 298 -6.96 -21.33 -0.70
C ILE A 298 -7.89 -20.94 -1.85
N ARG A 299 -7.89 -19.67 -2.26
CA ARG A 299 -8.69 -19.20 -3.40
C ARG A 299 -8.13 -19.72 -4.71
N THR A 300 -9.00 -19.69 -5.71
CA THR A 300 -8.72 -20.03 -7.11
C THR A 300 -9.41 -19.06 -8.07
N ASP A 301 -10.47 -18.39 -7.61
CA ASP A 301 -11.29 -17.40 -8.32
C ASP A 301 -10.56 -16.09 -8.66
N VAL A 302 -9.37 -15.89 -8.08
CA VAL A 302 -8.53 -14.70 -8.26
C VAL A 302 -7.18 -14.99 -8.93
N ASN A 303 -6.65 -16.21 -8.81
CA ASN A 303 -5.27 -16.56 -9.19
C ASN A 303 -5.13 -17.86 -10.00
N SER A 304 -6.23 -18.43 -10.51
CA SER A 304 -6.24 -19.69 -11.29
C SER A 304 -5.65 -20.89 -10.54
N GLY A 305 -5.66 -20.85 -9.20
CA GLY A 305 -5.07 -21.88 -8.35
C GLY A 305 -3.55 -21.77 -8.18
N VAL A 306 -2.93 -20.68 -8.62
CA VAL A 306 -1.54 -20.33 -8.27
C VAL A 306 -1.53 -19.79 -6.83
N ASN A 307 -1.78 -20.67 -5.86
CA ASN A 307 -2.03 -20.32 -4.46
C ASN A 307 -1.02 -20.90 -3.45
N SER A 308 0.06 -21.52 -3.93
CA SER A 308 1.17 -22.01 -3.11
C SER A 308 2.52 -21.83 -3.79
N ARG A 309 3.60 -21.76 -3.01
CA ARG A 309 4.97 -21.47 -3.50
C ARG A 309 5.42 -22.48 -4.53
N ASP A 310 5.09 -23.74 -4.32
CA ASP A 310 5.45 -24.81 -5.24
C ASP A 310 4.65 -24.72 -6.54
N THR A 311 3.40 -24.25 -6.49
CA THR A 311 2.59 -24.02 -7.70
C THR A 311 3.08 -22.80 -8.45
N LEU A 312 3.45 -21.72 -7.76
CA LEU A 312 4.11 -20.56 -8.37
C LEU A 312 5.44 -20.96 -9.02
N LYS A 313 6.33 -21.68 -8.32
CA LYS A 313 7.61 -22.18 -8.86
C LYS A 313 7.45 -23.09 -10.08
N ARG A 314 6.31 -23.76 -10.26
CA ARG A 314 6.01 -24.59 -11.45
C ARG A 314 5.38 -23.80 -12.61
N LEU A 315 4.46 -22.89 -12.33
CA LEU A 315 3.61 -22.25 -13.35
C LEU A 315 4.09 -20.84 -13.73
N ASP A 316 4.62 -20.07 -12.77
CA ASP A 316 5.31 -18.81 -13.03
C ASP A 316 6.69 -18.79 -12.32
N PRO A 317 7.68 -19.52 -12.86
CA PRO A 317 9.04 -19.52 -12.31
C PRO A 317 9.72 -18.14 -12.41
N GLY A 318 9.21 -17.22 -13.23
CA GLY A 318 9.71 -15.85 -13.33
C GLY A 318 9.34 -15.02 -12.10
N LEU A 319 8.05 -15.00 -11.75
CA LEU A 319 7.59 -14.35 -10.54
C LEU A 319 8.17 -15.03 -9.29
N ALA A 320 8.23 -16.36 -9.25
CA ALA A 320 8.88 -17.11 -8.17
C ALA A 320 10.36 -16.71 -7.95
N ALA A 321 11.10 -16.43 -9.03
CA ALA A 321 12.50 -15.99 -8.93
C ALA A 321 12.64 -14.56 -8.40
N LEU A 322 11.67 -13.66 -8.62
CA LEU A 322 11.65 -12.32 -8.05
C LEU A 322 11.13 -12.32 -6.60
N MET A 323 10.12 -13.12 -6.28
CA MET A 323 9.68 -13.38 -4.90
C MET A 323 10.84 -13.89 -4.02
N CYS A 324 11.66 -14.80 -4.54
CA CYS A 324 12.87 -15.28 -3.88
C CYS A 324 13.89 -14.15 -3.61
N ARG A 325 13.97 -13.12 -4.46
CA ARG A 325 14.83 -11.93 -4.22
C ARG A 325 14.23 -10.97 -3.20
N ALA A 326 12.90 -10.82 -3.15
CA ALA A 326 12.23 -9.93 -2.19
C ALA A 326 12.15 -10.51 -0.77
N TYR A 327 11.88 -11.81 -0.65
CA TYR A 327 11.52 -12.48 0.62
C TYR A 327 12.49 -13.59 1.06
N GLY A 328 13.43 -13.98 0.19
CA GLY A 328 14.21 -15.21 0.37
C GLY A 328 13.37 -16.48 0.24
N ASP A 329 14.02 -17.65 0.12
CA ASP A 329 13.35 -18.95 0.08
C ASP A 329 13.15 -19.56 1.49
N GLY A 330 12.78 -18.71 2.46
CA GLY A 330 12.58 -19.11 3.86
C GLY A 330 11.53 -20.21 4.02
N PRO A 331 11.65 -21.10 5.04
CA PRO A 331 10.79 -22.27 5.19
C PRO A 331 9.36 -21.93 5.65
N TRP A 332 9.11 -20.69 6.08
CA TRP A 332 7.80 -20.27 6.57
C TRP A 332 6.71 -20.36 5.50
N ARG A 333 5.50 -20.72 5.95
CA ARG A 333 4.22 -20.65 5.23
C ARG A 333 3.15 -20.29 6.24
N TYR A 334 2.19 -19.46 5.84
CA TYR A 334 1.13 -18.99 6.74
C TYR A 334 0.33 -20.13 7.40
N PRO A 335 -0.05 -21.24 6.72
CA PRO A 335 -0.79 -22.34 7.34
C PRO A 335 -0.09 -23.04 8.52
N HIS A 336 1.22 -22.80 8.75
CA HIS A 336 1.91 -23.33 9.93
C HIS A 336 1.53 -22.59 11.22
N ASP A 337 1.26 -21.27 11.13
CA ASP A 337 0.98 -20.38 12.27
C ASP A 337 -0.43 -19.77 12.20
N ALA A 338 -1.22 -20.11 11.18
CA ALA A 338 -2.59 -19.62 10.99
C ALA A 338 -3.44 -19.91 12.24
N PRO A 339 -4.09 -18.90 12.86
CA PRO A 339 -4.86 -19.10 14.09
C PRO A 339 -5.99 -20.13 13.95
N ARG A 340 -6.50 -20.32 12.72
CA ARG A 340 -7.54 -21.28 12.34
C ARG A 340 -7.30 -21.77 10.90
N PRO A 341 -7.88 -22.92 10.50
CA PRO A 341 -7.92 -23.31 9.09
C PRO A 341 -8.69 -22.28 8.25
N PHE A 342 -8.24 -22.05 7.02
CA PHE A 342 -9.02 -21.30 6.03
C PHE A 342 -10.38 -21.98 5.75
N SER A 343 -11.40 -21.18 5.43
CA SER A 343 -12.73 -21.67 5.10
C SER A 343 -13.30 -20.97 3.88
N HIS A 344 -13.88 -21.74 2.95
CA HIS A 344 -14.49 -21.16 1.76
C HIS A 344 -15.66 -20.23 2.15
N LYS A 345 -15.70 -19.04 1.52
CA LYS A 345 -16.82 -18.08 1.65
C LYS A 345 -18.17 -18.80 1.51
N ARG A 346 -18.92 -18.87 2.62
CA ARG A 346 -20.29 -19.39 2.62
C ARG A 346 -21.15 -18.57 1.66
N LYS A 347 -21.71 -19.22 0.63
CA LYS A 347 -22.83 -18.62 -0.14
C LYS A 347 -23.94 -18.25 0.85
N ARG A 348 -24.45 -17.01 0.77
CA ARG A 348 -25.58 -16.59 1.62
C ARG A 348 -26.77 -17.50 1.33
N ALA A 349 -27.22 -18.25 2.33
CA ALA A 349 -28.49 -18.94 2.24
C ALA A 349 -29.60 -17.90 2.10
N HIS A 350 -30.46 -18.04 1.08
CA HIS A 350 -31.77 -17.40 1.12
C HIS A 350 -32.59 -18.12 2.20
N GLY A 351 -33.21 -17.34 3.09
CA GLY A 351 -33.78 -17.87 4.33
C GLY A 351 -34.96 -18.80 4.08
N GLU A 352 -34.97 -19.93 4.79
CA GLU A 352 -36.12 -20.84 4.82
C GLU A 352 -37.26 -20.20 5.61
N VAL A 353 -38.44 -20.12 4.98
CA VAL A 353 -39.73 -19.90 5.66
C VAL A 353 -40.62 -21.06 5.25
N GLY A 354 -40.97 -21.93 6.20
CA GLY A 354 -41.70 -23.16 5.93
C GLY A 354 -43.19 -22.96 5.71
N SER A 355 -43.76 -23.65 4.73
CA SER A 355 -45.18 -23.94 4.58
C SER A 355 -45.37 -25.15 3.64
N ASP A 356 -46.53 -25.81 3.70
CA ASP A 356 -46.77 -27.12 3.08
C ASP A 356 -46.94 -27.13 1.54
N GLY A 357 -46.45 -28.22 0.94
CA GLY A 357 -47.21 -29.09 0.02
C GLY A 357 -47.84 -28.54 -1.25
N GLY A 358 -47.22 -28.80 -2.41
CA GLY A 358 -47.88 -28.73 -3.73
C GLY A 358 -46.97 -29.13 -4.90
N GLU A 359 -47.31 -30.21 -5.62
CA GLU A 359 -46.53 -30.68 -6.77
C GLU A 359 -46.75 -29.85 -8.04
N SER A 360 -45.68 -29.49 -8.74
CA SER A 360 -45.70 -29.33 -10.21
C SER A 360 -44.28 -29.45 -10.80
N LYS A 361 -44.18 -29.89 -12.06
CA LYS A 361 -42.90 -30.05 -12.77
C LYS A 361 -42.59 -28.83 -13.65
N ALA A 362 -41.47 -28.16 -13.41
CA ALA A 362 -40.81 -27.31 -14.40
C ALA A 362 -39.29 -27.30 -14.19
N SER A 363 -38.52 -27.58 -15.23
CA SER A 363 -37.05 -27.47 -15.22
C SER A 363 -36.63 -26.08 -15.68
N ALA A 364 -36.02 -25.29 -14.80
CA ALA A 364 -35.45 -23.97 -15.08
C ALA A 364 -34.03 -23.87 -14.50
N PRO A 365 -33.15 -22.99 -15.03
CA PRO A 365 -31.70 -23.22 -14.98
C PRO A 365 -31.02 -22.67 -13.71
N SER A 366 -29.78 -23.14 -13.50
CA SER A 366 -28.83 -22.53 -12.58
C SER A 366 -28.58 -21.06 -12.95
N VAL A 367 -28.93 -20.14 -12.07
CA VAL A 367 -28.62 -18.71 -12.22
C VAL A 367 -27.11 -18.51 -12.05
N ALA A 368 -26.39 -18.47 -13.18
CA ALA A 368 -25.16 -17.71 -13.25
C ALA A 368 -25.52 -16.23 -12.98
N VAL A 369 -24.74 -15.55 -12.15
CA VAL A 369 -24.89 -14.10 -11.98
C VAL A 369 -24.45 -13.46 -13.30
N ALA A 370 -25.42 -13.09 -14.13
CA ALA A 370 -25.16 -12.48 -15.42
C ALA A 370 -24.42 -11.14 -15.23
N ALA A 371 -23.47 -10.86 -16.12
CA ALA A 371 -22.97 -9.51 -16.29
C ALA A 371 -24.15 -8.57 -16.64
N PRO A 372 -24.13 -7.30 -16.21
CA PRO A 372 -25.04 -6.30 -16.76
C PRO A 372 -24.88 -6.27 -18.29
N GLY A 373 -26.01 -6.13 -18.99
CA GLY A 373 -26.09 -6.34 -20.43
C GLY A 373 -25.22 -5.39 -21.26
N GLU A 374 -24.95 -5.80 -22.50
CA GLU A 374 -24.08 -5.10 -23.44
C GLU A 374 -24.55 -3.65 -23.69
N VAL A 375 -23.82 -2.70 -23.10
CA VAL A 375 -23.62 -1.38 -23.71
C VAL A 375 -22.30 -1.46 -24.46
N GLU A 376 -22.34 -1.10 -25.75
CA GLU A 376 -21.24 -1.26 -26.70
C GLU A 376 -20.02 -0.41 -26.32
N MET A 377 -19.07 -1.02 -25.59
CA MET A 377 -17.76 -0.40 -25.33
C MET A 377 -16.89 -0.48 -26.59
N ASP A 378 -16.78 0.64 -27.31
CA ASP A 378 -15.88 0.78 -28.45
C ASP A 378 -14.43 0.41 -28.10
N ARG A 379 -13.78 -0.30 -29.02
CA ARG A 379 -12.43 -0.88 -28.86
C ARG A 379 -11.35 0.05 -29.39
N SER A 380 -11.24 1.25 -28.83
CA SER A 380 -10.18 2.20 -29.15
C SER A 380 -8.94 2.01 -28.26
N ARG A 381 -7.77 1.84 -28.91
CA ARG A 381 -6.47 1.47 -28.28
C ARG A 381 -5.56 2.68 -28.03
N LEU A 382 -4.50 2.48 -27.24
CA LEU A 382 -3.06 2.63 -27.59
C LEU A 382 -2.24 2.35 -26.30
N ALA A 383 -1.21 1.49 -26.21
CA ALA A 383 -0.25 0.94 -27.17
C ALA A 383 0.74 1.97 -27.74
N ALA A 384 1.73 2.38 -26.91
CA ALA A 384 2.83 3.24 -27.34
C ALA A 384 3.87 2.46 -28.16
N THR A 385 4.13 2.91 -29.40
CA THR A 385 5.20 2.37 -30.26
C THR A 385 6.25 3.45 -30.54
N ALA A 386 7.52 3.14 -30.30
CA ALA A 386 8.63 4.02 -30.64
C ALA A 386 8.87 4.03 -32.16
N GLY A 387 8.88 5.20 -32.77
CA GLY A 387 9.09 5.36 -34.22
C GLY A 387 10.56 5.28 -34.63
N ALA A 388 10.91 4.30 -35.46
CA ALA A 388 12.19 4.25 -36.17
C ALA A 388 11.93 4.29 -37.69
N ALA A 389 12.45 5.31 -38.37
CA ALA A 389 12.17 5.55 -39.78
C ALA A 389 12.96 4.63 -40.73
N ARG A 390 12.36 4.31 -41.89
CA ARG A 390 13.01 3.66 -43.05
C ARG A 390 12.49 4.25 -44.36
N PRO A 391 13.37 4.55 -45.35
CA PRO A 391 12.97 4.84 -46.73
C PRO A 391 13.22 3.64 -47.68
N GLY A 392 12.59 3.67 -48.86
CA GLY A 392 13.10 3.02 -50.08
C GLY A 392 12.59 1.61 -50.42
N ALA A 393 11.76 1.51 -51.46
CA ALA A 393 11.27 0.25 -52.05
C ALA A 393 12.25 -0.36 -53.08
N GLY A 394 12.08 -1.64 -53.46
CA GLY A 394 12.96 -2.30 -54.46
C GLY A 394 12.61 -3.75 -54.87
N LEU A 395 11.52 -3.92 -55.62
CA LEU A 395 11.08 -5.07 -56.45
C LEU A 395 11.97 -6.34 -56.65
N ALA A 396 11.29 -7.49 -56.50
CA ALA A 396 11.28 -8.69 -57.38
C ALA A 396 12.51 -9.63 -57.55
N GLY A 397 12.23 -10.93 -57.75
CA GLY A 397 13.18 -11.95 -58.23
C GLY A 397 12.87 -13.38 -57.76
N LEU A 398 12.61 -14.32 -58.69
CA LEU A 398 12.52 -15.77 -58.41
C LEU A 398 13.88 -16.44 -58.67
N CYS A 399 14.23 -17.48 -57.88
CA CYS A 399 14.71 -18.78 -58.41
C CYS A 399 15.09 -19.81 -57.31
N THR A 400 14.89 -21.08 -57.62
CA THR A 400 15.45 -22.30 -57.01
C THR A 400 15.62 -23.34 -58.14
N PRO A 401 16.21 -24.56 -57.96
CA PRO A 401 17.00 -25.12 -56.85
C PRO A 401 18.42 -25.60 -57.30
N GLY A 402 19.23 -26.26 -56.44
CA GLY A 402 20.52 -26.83 -56.87
C GLY A 402 21.34 -27.65 -55.84
N ALA A 403 21.18 -28.98 -55.89
CA ALA A 403 21.88 -30.09 -55.21
C ALA A 403 23.29 -29.92 -54.54
N ALA A 404 23.36 -30.43 -53.30
CA ALA A 404 24.32 -31.42 -52.73
C ALA A 404 25.86 -31.32 -52.93
N CYS A 405 26.61 -31.38 -51.82
CA CYS A 405 27.50 -32.53 -51.47
C CYS A 405 28.15 -32.40 -50.07
N GLY A 406 28.51 -33.54 -49.48
CA GLY A 406 29.45 -33.70 -48.36
C GLY A 406 30.34 -34.93 -48.62
N PRO A 407 31.04 -35.55 -47.64
CA PRO A 407 31.17 -35.20 -46.22
C PRO A 407 32.64 -35.12 -45.71
N ALA A 408 32.87 -34.65 -44.48
CA ALA A 408 34.07 -34.98 -43.69
C ALA A 408 33.82 -34.78 -42.18
N SER A 409 34.35 -35.67 -41.35
CA SER A 409 34.13 -35.72 -39.90
C SER A 409 35.09 -34.82 -39.10
N MET A 410 34.62 -34.33 -37.95
CA MET A 410 35.37 -34.49 -36.68
C MET A 410 34.45 -34.42 -35.46
N VAL A 411 34.83 -35.13 -34.40
CA VAL A 411 34.11 -35.25 -33.12
C VAL A 411 35.08 -34.89 -31.99
N TRP A 412 34.58 -34.19 -30.98
CA TRP A 412 35.23 -34.16 -29.67
C TRP A 412 34.20 -34.12 -28.54
N LEU A 413 34.52 -34.74 -27.40
CA LEU A 413 33.55 -35.06 -26.33
C LEU A 413 34.16 -34.85 -24.93
N GLY A 414 33.52 -33.98 -24.14
CA GLY A 414 33.63 -33.99 -22.68
C GLY A 414 34.97 -33.53 -22.08
N PRO A 415 35.20 -33.81 -20.77
CA PRO A 415 34.36 -34.57 -19.84
C PRO A 415 33.77 -33.77 -18.66
N LEU A 416 32.77 -34.36 -18.01
CA LEU A 416 32.35 -34.05 -16.64
C LEU A 416 33.34 -34.66 -15.63
N ALA A 417 33.42 -34.10 -14.41
CA ALA A 417 34.08 -34.75 -13.28
C ALA A 417 33.35 -34.44 -11.95
N SER A 418 32.94 -35.50 -11.26
CA SER A 418 32.50 -35.46 -9.85
C SER A 418 33.56 -36.12 -8.98
N CYS A 419 33.88 -35.56 -7.81
CA CYS A 419 34.65 -36.30 -6.80
C CYS A 419 34.50 -35.75 -5.37
N VAL A 420 34.34 -36.68 -4.42
CA VAL A 420 34.34 -36.58 -2.95
C VAL A 420 34.91 -37.95 -2.52
N PRO A 421 35.94 -38.09 -1.64
CA PRO A 421 35.74 -37.88 -0.19
C PRO A 421 36.98 -37.56 0.71
N THR A 422 36.72 -37.56 2.04
CA THR A 422 37.63 -37.90 3.18
C THR A 422 38.75 -36.94 3.64
N ALA A 423 38.38 -36.08 4.61
CA ALA A 423 38.90 -36.00 5.99
C ALA A 423 40.39 -36.25 6.34
N ALA A 424 40.99 -35.26 7.03
CA ALA A 424 41.96 -35.45 8.11
C ALA A 424 41.88 -34.30 9.15
N ALA A 425 42.09 -34.61 10.43
CA ALA A 425 41.85 -33.72 11.57
C ALA A 425 42.97 -32.69 11.87
N TYR A 426 42.67 -31.64 12.65
CA TYR A 426 43.41 -31.30 13.87
C TYR A 426 42.57 -30.39 14.82
N MET A 427 42.68 -30.63 16.13
CA MET A 427 42.21 -29.78 17.25
C MET A 427 43.47 -29.23 17.98
N PRO A 428 43.45 -28.18 18.83
CA PRO A 428 42.57 -27.99 20.01
C PRO A 428 42.29 -26.47 20.30
N VAL A 429 41.89 -25.93 21.47
CA VAL A 429 41.46 -26.43 22.80
C VAL A 429 40.34 -25.50 23.32
N SER A 430 39.46 -25.98 24.22
CA SER A 430 38.65 -25.11 25.10
C SER A 430 39.38 -24.79 26.41
N PRO A 431 38.85 -23.85 27.23
CA PRO A 431 38.40 -24.31 28.55
C PRO A 431 37.02 -23.82 29.00
N SER A 432 36.34 -24.73 29.71
CA SER A 432 35.18 -24.59 30.60
C SER A 432 35.39 -23.59 31.77
N ALA A 433 34.41 -23.13 32.55
CA ALA A 433 32.93 -23.04 32.45
C ALA A 433 32.38 -22.38 33.76
N ARG A 434 31.05 -22.49 34.00
CA ARG A 434 30.24 -22.05 35.18
C ARG A 434 29.78 -20.58 35.08
N ILE A 435 28.52 -20.20 35.33
CA ILE A 435 27.44 -20.65 36.25
C ILE A 435 27.60 -20.11 37.68
N SER A 436 26.83 -19.05 37.95
CA SER A 436 26.36 -18.55 39.25
C SER A 436 25.17 -17.62 38.95
N GLN A 437 23.92 -18.05 39.10
CA GLN A 437 23.14 -18.00 40.35
C GLN A 437 23.15 -16.64 41.05
N SER A 438 21.95 -16.06 41.15
CA SER A 438 21.60 -14.84 41.89
C SER A 438 21.24 -15.15 43.34
N VAL A 439 21.81 -14.43 44.31
CA VAL A 439 21.34 -14.41 45.70
C VAL A 439 21.53 -13.01 46.30
N ASP A 440 20.42 -12.49 46.84
CA ASP A 440 20.19 -11.47 47.89
C ASP A 440 20.85 -10.08 47.92
N VAL A 441 20.08 -9.20 48.58
CA VAL A 441 20.35 -7.82 48.97
C VAL A 441 21.05 -7.80 50.33
N GLY A 442 22.08 -6.98 50.49
CA GLY A 442 22.77 -6.77 51.77
C GLY A 442 23.07 -5.29 52.02
N PHE A 443 22.61 -4.79 53.17
CA PHE A 443 23.00 -3.48 53.72
C PHE A 443 24.36 -3.59 54.40
N GLU A 444 25.21 -2.55 54.28
CA GLU A 444 25.87 -1.96 55.46
C GLU A 444 26.40 -0.54 55.15
N GLU A 445 26.66 0.24 56.19
CA GLU A 445 27.00 1.67 56.11
C GLU A 445 28.49 1.98 56.40
N GLY A 446 28.95 3.14 55.95
CA GLY A 446 30.13 3.82 56.49
C GLY A 446 31.41 3.71 55.65
N GLY A 447 32.29 4.74 55.62
CA GLY A 447 32.11 6.08 56.18
C GLY A 447 33.41 6.88 56.28
N SER A 448 33.42 8.12 55.78
CA SER A 448 34.54 9.09 55.79
C SER A 448 35.81 8.71 54.98
N GLY A 449 36.57 9.66 54.43
CA GLY A 449 36.32 11.10 54.29
C GLY A 449 37.54 11.91 53.79
N ALA A 450 37.29 13.17 53.36
CA ALA A 450 38.22 14.29 53.14
C ALA A 450 39.42 14.15 52.15
N GLY A 451 39.68 15.21 51.35
CA GLY A 451 40.90 15.34 50.52
C GLY A 451 40.85 16.42 49.43
N CYS A 452 41.29 17.65 49.73
CA CYS A 452 41.16 18.84 48.87
C CYS A 452 42.04 18.89 47.60
N GLY A 453 41.64 19.71 46.60
CA GLY A 453 42.49 20.18 45.48
C GLY A 453 41.75 20.26 44.13
N ALA A 454 41.18 21.36 43.60
CA ALA A 454 41.24 22.82 43.79
C ALA A 454 42.05 23.63 42.74
N SER A 455 41.49 23.80 41.52
CA SER A 455 41.60 24.96 40.60
C SER A 455 40.57 24.76 39.46
N ALA A 456 39.67 25.68 39.06
CA ALA A 456 39.78 27.10 38.70
C ALA A 456 40.42 27.30 37.30
N MET A 457 39.88 28.11 36.36
CA MET A 457 38.98 29.27 36.45
C MET A 457 38.02 29.45 35.24
N VAL A 458 36.91 30.20 35.44
CA VAL A 458 36.26 31.26 34.58
C VAL A 458 36.06 30.99 33.07
N GLY A 459 34.96 31.37 32.39
CA GLY A 459 33.75 32.17 32.63
C GLY A 459 33.02 32.37 31.28
N LEU A 460 31.81 32.93 31.12
CA LEU A 460 31.06 33.93 31.89
C LEU A 460 29.53 33.63 31.83
N ALA A 461 28.73 34.38 32.60
CA ALA A 461 27.26 34.31 32.57
C ALA A 461 26.62 35.69 32.31
N SER A 462 25.32 35.72 32.00
CA SER A 462 24.43 36.90 32.16
C SER A 462 22.96 36.45 32.30
N LEU A 463 22.21 37.09 33.19
CA LEU A 463 20.89 36.65 33.66
C LEU A 463 20.13 37.83 34.30
N LEU A 464 18.89 38.11 33.86
CA LEU A 464 17.89 39.06 34.39
C LEU A 464 16.49 38.57 33.89
N GLN A 465 15.36 38.39 34.60
CA GLN A 465 14.84 38.88 35.90
C GLN A 465 14.54 40.41 35.88
N LEU A 466 13.42 41.02 36.34
CA LEU A 466 12.26 40.78 37.27
C LEU A 466 11.03 41.63 36.80
N SER A 467 9.78 41.66 37.32
CA SER A 467 8.89 40.77 38.12
C SER A 467 7.48 41.43 38.34
N GLY A 468 6.38 40.68 38.50
CA GLY A 468 5.04 41.17 38.97
C GLY A 468 3.85 40.49 38.26
N VAL A 469 2.74 39.98 38.83
CA VAL A 469 1.99 40.07 40.12
C VAL A 469 0.75 40.99 40.13
N TYR A 470 -0.44 40.37 40.00
CA TYR A 470 -1.76 40.69 40.60
C TYR A 470 -2.65 39.45 40.28
N ALA A 471 -3.35 38.73 41.17
CA ALA A 471 -4.17 39.04 42.35
C ALA A 471 -5.48 39.80 42.03
N LEU A 472 -6.67 39.51 42.59
CA LEU A 472 -7.24 38.36 43.34
C LEU A 472 -8.73 38.71 43.59
N LEU A 473 -9.70 37.78 43.49
CA LEU A 473 -11.03 37.92 44.15
C LEU A 473 -11.75 36.56 44.29
N THR A 474 -12.75 36.49 45.18
CA THR A 474 -13.15 35.24 45.86
C THR A 474 -14.63 35.16 46.23
N ARG A 475 -15.04 33.95 46.69
CA ARG A 475 -16.31 33.53 47.33
C ARG A 475 -17.45 33.16 46.37
N GLY A 476 -18.29 32.14 46.68
CA GLY A 476 -18.16 31.15 47.76
C GLY A 476 -19.48 30.50 48.21
N MET A 477 -19.38 29.75 49.32
CA MET A 477 -20.45 29.05 50.07
C MET A 477 -20.94 27.69 49.54
N ALA A 478 -21.39 26.87 50.50
CA ALA A 478 -21.96 25.54 50.35
C ALA A 478 -23.31 25.48 51.09
N GLY A 479 -24.15 24.49 50.80
CA GLY A 479 -25.42 24.29 51.52
C GLY A 479 -26.32 23.23 50.92
N GLU A 480 -26.42 22.10 51.62
CA GLU A 480 -27.52 21.13 51.71
C GLU A 480 -28.69 21.13 50.69
N GLN A 481 -29.06 19.95 50.20
CA GLN A 481 -30.28 19.26 50.67
C GLN A 481 -30.32 17.76 50.34
N ARG A 482 -31.30 17.04 50.90
CA ARG A 482 -31.44 15.56 50.89
C ARG A 482 -32.66 15.09 50.07
N ALA A 483 -32.48 14.09 49.21
CA ALA A 483 -33.39 12.95 48.95
C ALA A 483 -32.71 12.05 47.89
N ALA A 484 -32.51 10.73 48.01
CA ALA A 484 -33.33 9.66 48.58
C ALA A 484 -34.57 9.29 47.74
N ILE A 485 -34.38 8.36 46.79
CA ILE A 485 -35.29 7.25 46.47
C ILE A 485 -34.44 6.15 45.81
N ALA A 486 -34.72 4.89 46.14
CA ALA A 486 -34.17 3.72 45.47
C ALA A 486 -35.32 2.75 45.14
N VAL A 487 -35.35 2.23 43.92
CA VAL A 487 -36.22 1.10 43.53
C VAL A 487 -35.39 0.12 42.70
N THR A 488 -35.69 -1.17 42.86
CA THR A 488 -34.89 -2.33 42.46
C THR A 488 -35.05 -2.77 41.01
N LYS A 489 -34.11 -3.63 40.57
CA LYS A 489 -34.33 -4.60 39.48
C LYS A 489 -35.63 -5.39 39.70
N GLN A 490 -36.36 -5.74 38.63
CA GLN A 490 -36.69 -7.12 38.23
C GLN A 490 -37.83 -7.16 37.19
N SER A 491 -37.49 -7.54 35.96
CA SER A 491 -38.31 -8.35 35.04
C SER A 491 -37.42 -8.77 33.86
#